data_AF-A0A538QMR5-F1
#
_entry.id   AF-A0A538QMR5-F1
#
_cell.length_a   1.000
_cell.length_b   1.000
_cell.length_c   1.000
_cell.angle_alpha   90.00
_cell.angle_beta   90.00
_cell.angle_gamma   90.00
#
_symmetry.space_group_name_H-M   'P 1'
#
loop_
_entity.id
_entity.type
_entity.pdbx_description
1 polymer ?
#
loop_
_entity_poly.entity_id
_entity_poly.type
_entity_poly.pdbx_seq_one_letter_code
_entity_poly.pdbx_strand_id
1 'polypeptide(L)'
;MRAALAMLALAALTAAGCWVHRKSDDLRCNTTDDCRGGGTCEDGYCIGGSSNGCPSPCTSCDVQDMTCKVDCTSGEACGSLHCPVGFECTFKCSAGGCGDIDCAAAKSCDIECQGAAACHNINCGPGACSISCSAQACASVDCAVSCACDVSCPNPNTCPTMSCPTVFGTGVACTRTGSAGGRCDSSPAGCDTCPVF
;
A
#
# COMPACT_ATOMS: atom_id res chain seq x y z
N MET A 1 6.52 59.11 -52.86
CA MET A 1 5.48 59.78 -52.03
C MET A 1 4.29 58.85 -51.88
N ARG A 2 3.72 58.80 -50.66
CA ARG A 2 2.55 58.03 -50.17
C ARG A 2 2.91 56.63 -49.63
N ALA A 3 3.21 56.46 -48.34
CA ALA A 3 2.33 56.54 -47.15
C ALA A 3 1.25 55.43 -47.17
N ALA A 4 0.86 54.73 -46.11
CA ALA A 4 1.27 54.50 -44.73
C ALA A 4 0.22 53.49 -44.17
N LEU A 5 0.50 52.86 -43.02
CA LEU A 5 -0.47 52.28 -42.07
C LEU A 5 -1.24 51.00 -42.49
N ALA A 6 -0.98 49.90 -41.77
CA ALA A 6 -1.90 49.44 -40.71
C ALA A 6 -1.28 48.24 -39.97
N MET A 7 -0.75 48.50 -38.78
CA MET A 7 -0.59 47.49 -37.75
C MET A 7 -1.97 47.04 -37.27
N LEU A 8 -2.21 45.75 -37.12
CA LEU A 8 -3.07 45.25 -36.05
C LEU A 8 -2.64 43.85 -35.64
N ALA A 9 -2.23 43.81 -34.38
CA ALA A 9 -1.68 42.70 -33.63
C ALA A 9 -2.66 41.52 -33.53
N LEU A 10 -2.13 40.29 -33.59
CA LEU A 10 -2.72 39.15 -32.89
C LEU A 10 -1.60 38.16 -32.49
N ALA A 11 -0.70 38.62 -31.61
CA ALA A 11 0.22 37.75 -30.90
C ALA A 11 -0.48 37.23 -29.63
N ALA A 12 -1.30 36.20 -29.78
CA ALA A 12 -1.83 35.41 -28.65
C ALA A 12 -0.94 34.17 -28.47
N LEU A 13 0.30 34.38 -28.02
CA LEU A 13 1.09 33.31 -27.40
C LEU A 13 0.50 33.09 -26.01
N THR A 14 -0.49 32.21 -25.91
CA THR A 14 -0.92 31.65 -24.62
C THR A 14 0.27 30.88 -24.06
N ALA A 15 0.97 31.51 -23.12
CA ALA A 15 1.86 30.84 -22.21
C ALA A 15 1.02 29.84 -21.41
N ALA A 16 0.91 28.61 -21.92
CA ALA A 16 0.67 27.45 -21.09
C ALA A 16 1.92 27.32 -20.21
N GLY A 17 1.96 28.13 -19.15
CA GLY A 17 2.93 27.99 -18.09
C GLY A 17 2.81 26.55 -17.62
N CYS A 18 3.87 25.78 -17.86
CA CYS A 18 4.08 24.53 -17.19
C CYS A 18 3.79 24.79 -15.72
N TRP A 19 2.72 24.18 -15.18
CA TRP A 19 2.48 24.17 -13.76
C TRP A 19 3.64 23.40 -13.13
N VAL A 20 4.75 24.09 -12.93
CA VAL A 20 5.81 23.67 -12.01
C VAL A 20 5.11 23.54 -10.68
N HIS A 21 4.92 22.29 -10.28
CA HIS A 21 4.42 21.93 -8.96
C HIS A 21 5.11 22.82 -7.94
N ARG A 22 4.32 23.69 -7.30
CA ARG A 22 4.79 24.58 -6.24
C ARG A 22 5.40 23.67 -5.17
N LYS A 23 6.66 23.92 -4.77
CA LYS A 23 7.34 23.17 -3.69
C LYS A 23 6.34 23.00 -2.54
N SER A 24 6.02 21.75 -2.19
CA SER A 24 5.09 21.47 -1.10
C SER A 24 5.63 22.09 0.19
N ASP A 25 4.77 22.79 0.93
CA ASP A 25 5.10 23.35 2.24
C ASP A 25 5.38 22.25 3.28
N ASP A 26 4.99 21.00 3.02
CA ASP A 26 5.22 19.84 3.90
C ASP A 26 6.71 19.48 4.07
N LEU A 27 7.56 19.94 3.15
CA LEU A 27 9.01 19.73 3.23
C LEU A 27 9.76 20.92 3.82
N ARG A 28 9.09 22.01 4.23
CA ARG A 28 9.79 23.16 4.81
C ARG A 28 10.34 22.84 6.19
N CYS A 29 11.55 23.31 6.44
CA CYS A 29 12.21 23.23 7.74
C CYS A 29 12.94 24.53 8.05
N ASN A 30 13.11 24.82 9.34
CA ASN A 30 14.02 25.85 9.83
C ASN A 30 15.34 25.23 10.34
N THR A 31 15.27 23.99 10.82
CA THR A 31 16.38 23.21 11.37
C THR A 31 16.28 21.75 10.95
N THR A 32 17.40 21.02 11.03
CA THR A 32 17.47 19.57 10.77
C THR A 32 16.50 18.76 11.64
N ASP A 33 16.18 19.22 12.86
CA ASP A 33 15.25 18.54 13.75
C ASP A 33 13.78 18.64 13.26
N ASP A 34 13.46 19.61 12.41
CA ASP A 34 12.14 19.72 11.78
C ASP A 34 11.93 18.62 10.71
N CYS A 35 13.02 17.97 10.27
CA CYS A 35 13.00 16.97 9.23
C CYS A 35 12.62 15.59 9.77
N ARG A 36 11.32 15.31 9.66
CA ARG A 36 10.78 13.96 9.89
C ARG A 36 11.54 12.94 9.04
N GLY A 37 11.95 11.86 9.68
CA GLY A 37 12.74 10.82 9.05
C GLY A 37 14.27 10.99 9.18
N GLY A 38 14.77 12.02 9.87
CA GLY A 38 16.22 12.17 10.04
C GLY A 38 16.89 12.75 8.79
N GLY A 39 16.20 13.70 8.14
CA GLY A 39 16.75 14.45 7.02
C GLY A 39 17.58 15.63 7.48
N THR A 40 18.41 16.15 6.59
CA THR A 40 19.12 17.40 6.77
C THR A 40 18.27 18.54 6.23
N CYS A 41 18.14 19.62 7.00
CA CYS A 41 17.49 20.82 6.50
C CYS A 41 18.49 21.61 5.64
N GLU A 42 18.23 21.74 4.34
CA GLU A 42 19.05 22.51 3.41
C GLU A 42 18.17 23.49 2.63
N ASP A 43 18.57 24.75 2.60
CA ASP A 43 17.84 25.86 1.97
C ASP A 43 16.36 25.98 2.40
N GLY A 44 16.09 25.62 3.65
CA GLY A 44 14.75 25.66 4.24
C GLY A 44 13.85 24.50 3.83
N TYR A 45 14.43 23.42 3.30
CA TYR A 45 13.72 22.19 2.95
C TYR A 45 14.45 20.94 3.43
N CYS A 46 13.69 19.92 3.85
CA CYS A 46 14.24 18.66 4.29
C CYS A 46 14.73 17.82 3.11
N ILE A 47 16.02 17.49 3.12
CA ILE A 47 16.67 16.59 2.18
C ILE A 47 17.32 15.42 2.92
N GLY A 48 17.22 14.21 2.37
CA GLY A 48 17.95 13.05 2.88
C GLY A 48 17.45 12.47 4.20
N GLY A 49 16.19 12.68 4.57
CA GLY A 49 15.59 11.98 5.72
C GLY A 49 15.17 10.57 5.37
N SER A 50 15.60 9.60 6.18
CA SER A 50 15.06 8.24 6.20
C SER A 50 13.54 8.29 6.36
N SER A 51 12.79 7.99 5.33
CA SER A 51 13.00 6.81 4.52
C SER A 51 13.00 7.23 3.05
N ASN A 52 14.14 7.23 2.35
CA ASN A 52 14.33 7.17 0.88
C ASN A 52 13.33 7.85 -0.11
N GLY A 53 12.53 8.85 0.28
CA GLY A 53 11.37 9.26 -0.53
C GLY A 53 10.22 8.25 -0.50
N CYS A 54 10.10 7.50 0.60
CA CYS A 54 9.11 6.48 0.80
C CYS A 54 7.74 7.10 1.08
N PRO A 55 6.70 6.67 0.37
CA PRO A 55 5.34 7.05 0.71
C PRO A 55 4.97 6.57 2.12
N SER A 56 4.18 7.37 2.83
CA SER A 56 3.51 6.91 4.05
C SER A 56 2.63 5.68 3.72
N PRO A 57 2.56 4.64 4.58
CA PRO A 57 3.14 4.51 5.93
C PRO A 57 4.48 3.77 6.00
N CYS A 58 5.21 3.62 4.88
CA CYS A 58 6.42 2.80 4.80
C CYS A 58 7.52 3.28 5.76
N THR A 59 7.93 2.43 6.70
CA THR A 59 9.09 2.68 7.58
C THR A 59 10.40 2.54 6.79
N SER A 60 10.41 1.69 5.76
CA SER A 60 11.45 1.62 4.75
C SER A 60 10.86 1.24 3.39
N CYS A 61 11.51 1.60 2.30
CA CYS A 61 11.04 1.28 0.96
C CYS A 61 12.21 1.28 -0.04
N ASP A 62 11.95 0.66 -1.20
CA ASP A 62 12.70 0.88 -2.43
C ASP A 62 11.73 1.45 -3.47
N VAL A 63 11.93 2.71 -3.88
CA VAL A 63 11.05 3.39 -4.85
C VAL A 63 11.30 2.97 -6.30
N GLN A 64 12.43 2.33 -6.60
CA GLN A 64 12.73 1.80 -7.93
C GLN A 64 12.06 0.44 -8.12
N ASP A 65 12.16 -0.42 -7.10
CA ASP A 65 11.51 -1.73 -7.08
C ASP A 65 10.05 -1.67 -6.59
N MET A 66 9.59 -0.48 -6.19
CA MET A 66 8.26 -0.23 -5.61
C MET A 66 7.96 -1.16 -4.42
N THR A 67 8.92 -1.35 -3.50
CA THR A 67 8.71 -2.15 -2.28
C THR A 67 8.49 -1.25 -1.09
N CYS A 68 7.54 -1.58 -0.22
CA CYS A 68 7.22 -0.83 0.99
C CYS A 68 7.25 -1.79 2.18
N LYS A 69 7.99 -1.46 3.22
CA LYS A 69 8.05 -2.26 4.45
C LYS A 69 7.59 -1.41 5.61
N VAL A 70 6.73 -1.99 6.43
CA VAL A 70 6.22 -1.41 7.66
C VAL A 70 6.45 -2.41 8.78
N ASP A 71 7.12 -1.96 9.82
CA ASP A 71 7.43 -2.76 11.00
C ASP A 71 6.87 -2.06 12.24
N CYS A 72 5.83 -2.67 12.81
CA CYS A 72 5.09 -2.21 13.97
C CYS A 72 5.39 -3.07 15.21
N THR A 73 6.56 -3.70 15.25
CA THR A 73 6.95 -4.60 16.36
C THR A 73 7.63 -3.87 17.52
N SER A 74 7.90 -2.57 17.39
CA SER A 74 8.57 -1.76 18.42
C SER A 74 7.71 -1.37 19.62
N GLY A 75 6.48 -1.88 19.72
CA GLY A 75 5.57 -1.68 20.85
C GLY A 75 4.66 -0.45 20.76
N GLU A 76 4.88 0.42 19.77
CA GLU A 76 3.96 1.50 19.41
C GLU A 76 3.01 1.03 18.30
N ALA A 77 1.73 1.37 18.44
CA ALA A 77 0.76 1.05 17.41
C ALA A 77 0.98 1.95 16.19
N CYS A 78 1.14 1.36 15.01
CA CYS A 78 1.21 2.10 13.75
C CYS A 78 -0.16 2.66 13.31
N GLY A 79 -1.25 2.18 13.91
CA GLY A 79 -2.61 2.49 13.47
C GLY A 79 -2.97 1.79 12.16
N SER A 80 -3.99 2.29 11.47
CA SER A 80 -4.41 1.73 10.18
C SER A 80 -3.39 2.04 9.08
N LEU A 81 -3.11 1.03 8.25
CA LEU A 81 -2.07 1.05 7.24
C LEU A 81 -2.68 0.90 5.85
N HIS A 82 -2.29 1.79 4.95
CA HIS A 82 -2.71 1.75 3.56
C HIS A 82 -1.48 1.56 2.68
N CYS A 83 -1.46 0.48 1.90
CA CYS A 83 -0.37 0.22 0.98
C CYS A 83 -0.41 1.22 -0.19
N PRO A 84 0.67 1.95 -0.47
CA PRO A 84 0.73 2.89 -1.58
C PRO A 84 0.49 2.22 -2.93
N VAL A 85 -0.08 2.97 -3.87
CA VAL A 85 -0.46 2.44 -5.19
C VAL A 85 0.75 1.86 -5.93
N GLY A 86 0.61 0.62 -6.41
CA GLY A 86 1.63 -0.08 -7.19
C GLY A 86 2.78 -0.69 -6.36
N PHE A 87 2.77 -0.52 -5.04
CA PHE A 87 3.82 -1.08 -4.19
C PHE A 87 3.58 -2.54 -3.83
N GLU A 88 4.67 -3.27 -3.61
CA GLU A 88 4.72 -4.55 -2.91
C GLU A 88 4.94 -4.26 -1.42
N CYS A 89 3.89 -4.42 -0.62
CA CYS A 89 3.95 -4.08 0.80
C CYS A 89 4.27 -5.31 1.67
N THR A 90 5.13 -5.13 2.66
CA THR A 90 5.37 -6.08 3.74
C THR A 90 5.03 -5.45 5.08
N PHE A 91 4.05 -6.00 5.77
CA PHE A 91 3.59 -5.53 7.08
C PHE A 91 3.96 -6.53 8.17
N LYS A 92 4.63 -6.05 9.21
CA LYS A 92 4.92 -6.83 10.42
C LYS A 92 4.28 -6.18 11.63
N CYS A 93 3.36 -6.88 12.24
CA CYS A 93 2.50 -6.37 13.29
C CYS A 93 2.66 -7.22 14.56
N SER A 94 3.00 -6.61 15.70
CA SER A 94 2.89 -7.26 17.00
C SER A 94 1.48 -7.09 17.58
N ALA A 95 1.22 -7.61 18.79
CA ALA A 95 -0.08 -7.52 19.45
C ALA A 95 -0.56 -6.06 19.56
N GLY A 96 -1.74 -5.74 19.02
CA GLY A 96 -2.26 -4.37 18.93
C GLY A 96 -1.42 -3.40 18.08
N GLY A 97 -0.46 -3.92 17.30
CA GLY A 97 0.53 -3.12 16.59
C GLY A 97 -0.01 -2.48 15.32
N CYS A 98 -0.88 -3.17 14.58
CA CYS A 98 -1.51 -2.65 13.38
C CYS A 98 -3.03 -2.52 13.57
N GLY A 99 -3.60 -1.48 12.97
CA GLY A 99 -5.04 -1.32 12.83
C GLY A 99 -5.58 -2.10 11.64
N ASP A 100 -6.42 -1.45 10.84
CA ASP A 100 -6.87 -2.01 9.57
C ASP A 100 -5.75 -1.95 8.53
N ILE A 101 -5.60 -2.97 7.70
CA ILE A 101 -4.62 -3.03 6.62
C ILE A 101 -5.36 -3.04 5.29
N ASP A 102 -5.07 -2.06 4.45
CA ASP A 102 -5.69 -1.88 3.14
C ASP A 102 -4.66 -1.97 2.01
N CYS A 103 -4.81 -3.00 1.19
CA CYS A 103 -4.00 -3.32 0.02
C CYS A 103 -4.77 -3.13 -1.30
N ALA A 104 -5.91 -2.43 -1.30
CA ALA A 104 -6.74 -2.23 -2.48
C ALA A 104 -5.99 -1.71 -3.72
N ALA A 105 -4.97 -0.89 -3.52
CA ALA A 105 -4.15 -0.30 -4.57
C ALA A 105 -2.75 -0.95 -4.72
N ALA A 106 -2.45 -1.96 -3.90
CA ALA A 106 -1.15 -2.61 -3.87
C ALA A 106 -0.98 -3.54 -5.07
N LYS A 107 0.29 -3.75 -5.48
CA LYS A 107 0.65 -4.81 -6.42
C LYS A 107 0.66 -6.17 -5.72
N SER A 108 1.21 -6.22 -4.51
CA SER A 108 1.16 -7.38 -3.63
C SER A 108 1.24 -6.95 -2.16
N CYS A 109 0.75 -7.82 -1.27
CA CYS A 109 0.84 -7.63 0.17
C CYS A 109 1.28 -8.91 0.88
N ASP A 110 2.32 -8.81 1.70
CA ASP A 110 2.72 -9.82 2.67
C ASP A 110 2.48 -9.27 4.08
N ILE A 111 1.66 -9.96 4.86
CA ILE A 111 1.14 -9.49 6.14
C ILE A 111 1.42 -10.53 7.21
N GLU A 112 2.21 -10.16 8.20
CA GLU A 112 2.54 -10.98 9.35
C GLU A 112 1.96 -10.36 10.63
N CYS A 113 0.93 -11.00 11.18
CA CYS A 113 0.21 -10.55 12.37
C CYS A 113 0.51 -11.47 13.56
N GLN A 114 1.31 -10.97 14.51
CA GLN A 114 1.78 -11.70 15.67
C GLN A 114 1.12 -11.23 16.97
N GLY A 115 0.32 -12.10 17.60
CA GLY A 115 -0.32 -11.81 18.88
C GLY A 115 -1.75 -11.28 18.75
N ALA A 116 -2.46 -11.20 19.88
CA ALA A 116 -3.88 -10.86 19.90
C ALA A 116 -4.14 -9.46 19.31
N ALA A 117 -5.14 -9.37 18.43
CA ALA A 117 -5.51 -8.12 17.75
C ALA A 117 -4.31 -7.41 17.09
N ALA A 118 -3.32 -8.17 16.61
CA ALA A 118 -2.19 -7.60 15.90
C ALA A 118 -2.60 -6.87 14.62
N CYS A 119 -3.64 -7.37 13.96
CA CYS A 119 -4.25 -6.79 12.76
C CYS A 119 -5.77 -6.80 12.94
N HIS A 120 -6.44 -5.74 12.50
CA HIS A 120 -7.90 -5.70 12.56
C HIS A 120 -8.48 -6.33 11.28
N ASN A 121 -9.01 -5.49 10.39
CA ASN A 121 -9.54 -5.92 9.12
C ASN A 121 -8.44 -5.85 8.06
N ILE A 122 -8.33 -6.88 7.24
CA ILE A 122 -7.37 -6.93 6.14
C ILE A 122 -8.14 -6.95 4.82
N ASN A 123 -7.93 -5.94 3.98
CA ASN A 123 -8.44 -5.88 2.63
C ASN A 123 -7.29 -6.09 1.64
N CYS A 124 -7.24 -7.24 0.99
CA CYS A 124 -6.11 -7.62 0.13
C CYS A 124 -6.10 -6.94 -1.25
N GLY A 125 -7.22 -6.38 -1.70
CA GLY A 125 -7.29 -5.81 -3.04
C GLY A 125 -7.09 -6.83 -4.17
N PRO A 126 -6.86 -6.36 -5.41
CA PRO A 126 -6.77 -7.23 -6.59
C PRO A 126 -5.43 -7.95 -6.73
N GLY A 127 -4.38 -7.49 -6.04
CA GLY A 127 -3.04 -8.07 -6.08
C GLY A 127 -2.92 -9.42 -5.36
N ALA A 128 -1.70 -9.96 -5.35
CA ALA A 128 -1.38 -11.17 -4.58
C ALA A 128 -1.30 -10.84 -3.08
N CYS A 129 -1.87 -11.68 -2.22
CA CYS A 129 -1.94 -11.43 -0.79
C CYS A 129 -1.51 -12.67 0.02
N SER A 130 -0.49 -12.52 0.84
CA SER A 130 -0.01 -13.53 1.78
C SER A 130 -0.29 -13.03 3.19
N ILE A 131 -1.04 -13.80 3.97
CA ILE A 131 -1.43 -13.44 5.34
C ILE A 131 -1.05 -14.57 6.29
N SER A 132 -0.27 -14.22 7.31
CA SER A 132 0.06 -15.09 8.43
C SER A 132 -0.44 -14.49 9.73
N CYS A 133 -1.46 -15.11 10.33
CA CYS A 133 -2.05 -14.67 11.59
C CYS A 133 -1.79 -15.69 12.71
N SER A 134 -1.36 -15.23 13.88
CA SER A 134 -1.20 -16.06 15.08
C SER A 134 -2.05 -15.57 16.26
N ALA A 135 -2.51 -16.46 17.14
CA ALA A 135 -3.13 -16.09 18.43
C ALA A 135 -4.26 -15.02 18.36
N GLN A 136 -5.35 -15.26 17.60
CA GLN A 136 -6.45 -14.29 17.41
C GLN A 136 -5.97 -12.92 16.87
N ALA A 137 -4.95 -12.95 16.01
CA ALA A 137 -4.37 -11.77 15.44
C ALA A 137 -5.26 -11.02 14.47
N CYS A 138 -6.19 -11.67 13.76
CA CYS A 138 -6.89 -11.08 12.62
C CYS A 138 -8.41 -11.15 12.84
N ALA A 139 -9.09 -10.02 12.69
CA ALA A 139 -10.54 -9.94 12.89
C ALA A 139 -11.31 -10.38 11.63
N SER A 140 -10.90 -9.84 10.47
CA SER A 140 -11.47 -10.21 9.16
C SER A 140 -10.40 -10.19 8.07
N VAL A 141 -10.57 -11.08 7.10
CA VAL A 141 -9.71 -11.16 5.92
C VAL A 141 -10.58 -11.15 4.66
N ASP A 142 -10.46 -10.11 3.86
CA ASP A 142 -11.14 -9.99 2.57
C ASP A 142 -10.14 -10.14 1.42
N CYS A 143 -10.19 -11.32 0.79
CA CYS A 143 -9.48 -11.65 -0.44
C CYS A 143 -10.42 -11.86 -1.63
N ALA A 144 -11.69 -11.44 -1.54
CA ALA A 144 -12.71 -11.79 -2.55
C ALA A 144 -12.32 -11.37 -3.98
N VAL A 145 -11.56 -10.27 -4.09
CA VAL A 145 -11.12 -9.68 -5.35
C VAL A 145 -9.66 -9.98 -5.69
N SER A 146 -8.92 -10.65 -4.80
CA SER A 146 -7.49 -10.92 -4.99
C SER A 146 -7.25 -11.96 -6.07
N CYS A 147 -6.21 -11.75 -6.88
CA CYS A 147 -5.83 -12.73 -7.89
C CYS A 147 -5.16 -13.99 -7.31
N ALA A 148 -4.51 -13.84 -6.15
CA ALA A 148 -3.93 -14.91 -5.37
C ALA A 148 -4.05 -14.54 -3.90
N CYS A 149 -4.53 -15.46 -3.05
CA CYS A 149 -4.59 -15.21 -1.62
C CYS A 149 -4.29 -16.48 -0.82
N ASP A 150 -3.25 -16.39 0.00
CA ASP A 150 -2.79 -17.44 0.91
C ASP A 150 -2.98 -16.99 2.35
N VAL A 151 -3.84 -17.69 3.09
CA VAL A 151 -4.14 -17.34 4.47
C VAL A 151 -3.76 -18.48 5.42
N SER A 152 -2.69 -18.26 6.17
CA SER A 152 -2.22 -19.14 7.22
C SER A 152 -2.71 -18.65 8.57
N CYS A 153 -3.57 -19.45 9.21
CA CYS A 153 -3.86 -19.28 10.64
C CYS A 153 -3.84 -20.66 11.32
N PRO A 154 -3.49 -20.76 12.62
CA PRO A 154 -3.36 -22.05 13.29
C PRO A 154 -4.72 -22.69 13.63
N ASN A 155 -5.76 -21.89 13.85
CA ASN A 155 -7.11 -22.37 14.17
C ASN A 155 -8.19 -21.46 13.54
N PRO A 156 -9.46 -21.90 13.47
CA PRO A 156 -10.55 -21.10 12.87
C PRO A 156 -10.80 -19.78 13.60
N ASN A 157 -10.59 -19.76 14.93
CA ASN A 157 -10.79 -18.57 15.74
C ASN A 157 -9.73 -17.47 15.51
N THR A 158 -8.64 -17.79 14.81
CA THR A 158 -7.59 -16.80 14.51
C THR A 158 -7.99 -15.88 13.35
N CYS A 159 -8.88 -16.35 12.47
CA CYS A 159 -9.36 -15.66 11.29
C CYS A 159 -10.86 -16.01 11.13
N PRO A 160 -11.74 -15.43 11.98
CA PRO A 160 -13.11 -15.91 12.14
C PRO A 160 -14.00 -15.57 10.93
N THR A 161 -13.66 -14.51 10.20
CA THR A 161 -14.34 -14.11 8.97
C THR A 161 -13.32 -14.02 7.84
N MET A 162 -13.62 -14.70 6.74
CA MET A 162 -12.72 -14.81 5.59
C MET A 162 -13.52 -14.91 4.29
N SER A 163 -13.13 -14.11 3.30
CA SER A 163 -13.65 -14.18 1.93
C SER A 163 -12.49 -14.54 1.01
N CYS A 164 -12.59 -15.66 0.30
CA CYS A 164 -11.56 -16.11 -0.63
C CYS A 164 -11.96 -15.78 -2.07
N PRO A 165 -10.97 -15.60 -2.97
CA PRO A 165 -11.28 -15.40 -4.38
C PRO A 165 -11.89 -16.67 -4.97
N THR A 166 -12.52 -16.52 -6.12
CA THR A 166 -13.06 -17.66 -6.88
C THR A 166 -12.37 -17.75 -8.22
N VAL A 167 -12.13 -18.98 -8.69
CA VAL A 167 -11.56 -19.21 -10.02
C VAL A 167 -12.52 -18.64 -11.07
N PHE A 168 -12.00 -17.75 -11.90
CA PHE A 168 -12.79 -17.05 -12.91
C PHE A 168 -13.57 -18.03 -13.80
N GLY A 169 -14.87 -17.81 -13.94
CA GLY A 169 -15.75 -18.62 -14.78
C GLY A 169 -16.21 -19.96 -14.18
N THR A 170 -15.70 -20.38 -13.02
CA THR A 170 -16.14 -21.62 -12.36
C THR A 170 -16.89 -21.38 -11.05
N GLY A 171 -16.64 -20.25 -10.38
CA GLY A 171 -17.21 -19.95 -9.06
C GLY A 171 -16.68 -20.82 -7.93
N VAL A 172 -15.66 -21.66 -8.18
CA VAL A 172 -15.00 -22.47 -7.16
C VAL A 172 -14.12 -21.56 -6.31
N ALA A 173 -14.32 -21.61 -4.99
CA ALA A 173 -13.52 -20.83 -4.06
C ALA A 173 -12.07 -21.35 -3.99
N CYS A 174 -11.13 -20.43 -4.04
CA CYS A 174 -9.70 -20.66 -3.87
C CYS A 174 -9.37 -20.91 -2.41
N THR A 175 -9.76 -22.10 -1.95
CA THR A 175 -9.46 -22.58 -0.60
C THR A 175 -8.69 -23.88 -0.69
N ARG A 176 -7.99 -24.22 0.40
CA ARG A 176 -7.19 -25.46 0.49
C ARG A 176 -7.99 -26.74 0.20
N THR A 177 -9.31 -26.70 0.35
CA THR A 177 -10.23 -27.82 0.09
C THR A 177 -11.15 -27.59 -1.11
N GLY A 178 -11.00 -26.48 -1.84
CA GLY A 178 -11.88 -26.08 -2.95
C GLY A 178 -13.34 -25.86 -2.54
N SER A 179 -13.61 -25.69 -1.24
CA SER A 179 -14.95 -25.56 -0.65
C SER A 179 -15.09 -24.27 0.15
N ALA A 180 -16.31 -23.73 0.21
CA ALA A 180 -16.61 -22.53 1.01
C ALA A 180 -16.30 -22.76 2.50
N GLY A 181 -15.79 -21.74 3.18
CA GLY A 181 -15.41 -21.78 4.60
C GLY A 181 -14.03 -22.40 4.90
N GLY A 182 -13.31 -22.86 3.87
CA GLY A 182 -11.89 -23.20 3.97
C GLY A 182 -10.99 -21.98 4.01
N ARG A 183 -9.73 -22.17 4.45
CA ARG A 183 -8.68 -21.13 4.37
C ARG A 183 -8.34 -20.85 2.91
N CYS A 184 -8.13 -19.59 2.56
CA CYS A 184 -7.71 -19.24 1.21
C CYS A 184 -6.32 -19.84 0.92
N ASP A 185 -6.18 -20.39 -0.28
CA ASP A 185 -4.98 -21.05 -0.77
C ASP A 185 -4.92 -20.83 -2.28
N SER A 186 -3.80 -20.28 -2.76
CA SER A 186 -3.57 -19.97 -4.17
C SER A 186 -3.01 -21.15 -4.98
N SER A 187 -2.58 -22.23 -4.32
CA SER A 187 -2.02 -23.41 -4.98
C SER A 187 -2.94 -24.19 -5.94
N PRO A 188 -4.30 -24.17 -5.81
CA PRO A 188 -5.17 -24.76 -6.82
C PRO A 188 -5.06 -24.05 -8.17
N ALA A 189 -5.16 -24.80 -9.27
CA ALA A 189 -5.04 -24.24 -10.61
C ALA A 189 -6.09 -23.13 -10.88
N GLY A 190 -5.61 -21.96 -11.30
CA GLY A 190 -6.45 -20.79 -11.59
C GLY A 190 -6.71 -19.89 -10.38
N CYS A 191 -6.12 -20.19 -9.22
CA CYS A 191 -6.16 -19.37 -8.00
C CYS A 191 -4.90 -18.53 -7.77
N ASP A 192 -3.94 -18.58 -8.71
CA ASP A 192 -2.64 -17.91 -8.70
C ASP A 192 -2.45 -16.95 -9.89
N THR A 193 -3.52 -16.68 -10.66
CA THR A 193 -3.42 -15.94 -11.92
C THR A 193 -3.66 -14.45 -11.70
N CYS A 194 -2.56 -13.70 -11.57
CA CYS A 194 -2.59 -12.25 -11.40
C CYS A 194 -2.50 -11.49 -12.72
N PRO A 195 -3.34 -10.44 -12.92
CA PRO A 195 -3.14 -9.52 -14.02
C PRO A 195 -1.77 -8.83 -13.87
N VAL A 196 -1.04 -8.73 -14.98
CA VAL A 196 0.19 -7.95 -15.05
C VAL A 196 -0.18 -6.47 -15.12
N PHE A 197 0.26 -5.69 -14.13
CA PHE A 197 0.08 -4.23 -14.05
C PHE A 197 1.33 -3.51 -14.52
#